data_AF-A0A2E8PPP0-F1
#
_entry.id   AF-A0A2E8PPP0-F1
#
_cell.length_a   1.000
_cell.length_b   1.000
_cell.length_c   1.000
_cell.angle_alpha   90.00
_cell.angle_beta   90.00
_cell.angle_gamma   90.00
#
_symmetry.space_group_name_H-M   'P 1'
#
loop_
_entity.id
_entity.type
_entity.pdbx_description
1 polymer ?
#
loop_
_entity_poly.entity_id
_entity_poly.type
_entity_poly.pdbx_seq_one_letter_code
_entity_poly.pdbx_strand_id
1 'polypeptide(L)'
;MCNLCLIISAVVLSLLAYLSYQIRTHYRWSLTSVQEKSAGLIHFYRIHINRVFKEGDLGRIPLECSIHYALMHLVVPLVFFGFFLRSDINFLGVVAGIVTSLQLLKHIYPGQI
;
A
#
# COMPACT_ATOMS: atom_id res chain seq x y z
N MET A 1 6.89 9.41 23.60
CA MET A 1 6.98 8.40 22.51
C MET A 1 5.97 8.66 21.38
N CYS A 2 4.75 9.16 21.65
CA CYS A 2 3.76 9.53 20.60
C CYS A 2 4.28 10.45 19.48
N ASN A 3 5.02 11.53 19.80
CA ASN A 3 5.42 12.51 18.77
C ASN A 3 6.33 11.92 17.68
N LEU A 4 7.21 10.99 18.04
CA LEU A 4 8.10 10.34 17.08
C LEU A 4 7.31 9.43 16.13
N CYS A 5 6.35 8.66 16.66
CA CYS A 5 5.45 7.82 15.85
C CYS A 5 4.57 8.65 14.92
N LEU A 6 4.08 9.82 15.36
CA LEU A 6 3.32 10.75 14.52
C LEU A 6 4.18 11.34 13.39
N ILE A 7 5.43 11.72 13.67
CA ILE A 7 6.37 12.19 12.65
C ILE A 7 6.67 11.08 11.63
N ILE A 8 6.95 9.86 12.09
CA ILE A 8 7.17 8.70 11.20
C ILE A 8 5.92 8.43 10.36
N SER A 9 4.72 8.51 10.95
CA SER A 9 3.46 8.32 10.24
C SER A 9 3.26 9.37 9.14
N ALA A 10 3.57 10.64 9.42
CA ALA A 10 3.48 11.72 8.44
C ALA A 10 4.47 11.51 7.27
N VAL A 11 5.70 11.07 7.57
CA VAL A 11 6.70 10.73 6.53
C VAL A 11 6.22 9.56 5.68
N VAL A 12 5.69 8.49 6.30
CA VAL A 12 5.16 7.32 5.58
C VAL A 12 3.97 7.70 4.70
N LEU A 13 3.04 8.52 5.19
CA LEU A 13 1.91 9.02 4.39
C LEU A 13 2.37 9.87 3.21
N SER A 14 3.37 10.73 3.41
CA SER A 14 3.93 11.56 2.32
C SER A 14 4.60 10.68 1.26
N LEU A 15 5.33 9.66 1.69
CA LEU A 15 5.97 8.69 0.80
C LEU A 15 4.95 7.85 0.03
N LEU A 16 3.85 7.44 0.68
CA LEU A 16 2.73 6.75 0.04
C LEU A 16 2.09 7.61 -1.05
N ALA A 17 1.81 8.88 -0.76
CA ALA A 17 1.24 9.81 -1.73
C ALA A 17 2.18 10.00 -2.94
N TYR A 18 3.47 10.16 -2.69
CA TYR A 18 4.48 10.26 -3.74
C TYR A 18 4.54 8.99 -4.61
N LEU A 19 4.62 7.81 -4.01
CA LEU A 19 4.65 6.54 -4.74
C LEU A 19 3.35 6.28 -5.50
N SER A 20 2.19 6.60 -4.92
CA SER A 20 0.89 6.56 -5.60
C SER A 20 0.90 7.42 -6.88
N TYR A 21 1.47 8.63 -6.80
CA TYR A 21 1.61 9.51 -7.96
C TYR A 21 2.56 8.93 -9.02
N GLN A 22 3.71 8.39 -8.61
CA GLN A 22 4.67 7.76 -9.53
C GLN A 22 4.07 6.54 -10.24
N ILE A 23 3.44 5.62 -9.49
CA ILE A 23 2.80 4.42 -10.05
C ILE A 23 1.70 4.81 -11.05
N ARG A 24 0.89 5.83 -10.72
CA ARG A 24 -0.13 6.35 -11.65
C ARG A 24 0.48 6.93 -12.93
N THR A 25 1.61 7.62 -12.80
CA THR A 25 2.34 8.20 -13.94
C THR A 25 2.94 7.10 -14.81
N HIS A 26 3.58 6.11 -14.21
CA HIS A 26 4.07 4.91 -14.90
C HIS A 26 2.95 4.16 -15.62
N TYR A 27 1.80 3.96 -14.99
CA TYR A 27 0.63 3.36 -15.64
C TYR A 27 0.18 4.17 -16.86
N ARG A 28 0.10 5.50 -16.75
CA ARG A 28 -0.31 6.37 -17.87
C ARG A 28 0.65 6.32 -19.05
N TRP A 29 1.95 6.33 -18.76
CA TRP A 29 3.02 6.37 -19.77
C TRP A 29 3.46 5.00 -20.27
N SER A 30 3.09 3.93 -19.59
CA SER A 30 3.38 2.59 -20.07
C SER A 30 2.68 2.34 -21.40
N LEU A 31 3.47 1.86 -22.38
CA LEU A 31 2.99 1.33 -23.66
C LEU A 31 2.45 -0.09 -23.46
N THR A 32 1.66 -0.27 -22.41
CA THR A 32 0.99 -1.54 -22.10
C THR A 32 -0.09 -1.83 -23.13
N SER A 33 -0.37 -3.12 -23.35
CA SER A 33 -1.42 -3.56 -24.27
C SER A 33 -2.77 -2.87 -23.95
N VAL A 34 -3.63 -2.72 -24.95
CA VAL A 34 -5.00 -2.17 -24.75
C VAL A 34 -5.76 -2.94 -23.66
N GLN A 35 -5.46 -4.23 -23.49
CA GLN A 35 -5.99 -5.09 -22.43
C GLN A 35 -5.54 -4.71 -21.02
N GLU A 36 -4.30 -4.27 -20.82
CA GLU A 36 -3.84 -3.80 -19.50
C GLU A 36 -4.46 -2.45 -19.13
N LYS A 37 -4.64 -1.55 -20.10
CA LYS A 37 -5.33 -0.28 -19.86
C LYS A 37 -6.83 -0.45 -19.60
N SER A 38 -7.47 -1.46 -20.19
CA SER A 38 -8.89 -1.76 -19.91
C SER A 38 -9.08 -2.47 -18.57
N ALA A 39 -8.11 -3.26 -18.12
CA ALA A 39 -8.13 -3.90 -16.79
C ALA A 39 -7.84 -2.92 -15.63
N GLY A 40 -7.19 -1.79 -15.93
CA GLY A 40 -7.04 -0.67 -15.00
C GLY A 40 -5.78 -0.69 -14.13
N LEU A 41 -5.63 0.37 -13.33
CA LEU A 41 -4.44 0.61 -12.49
C LEU A 41 -4.17 -0.51 -11.47
N ILE A 42 -5.23 -1.11 -10.92
CA ILE A 42 -5.11 -2.18 -9.91
C ILE A 42 -4.52 -3.45 -10.56
N HIS A 43 -4.90 -3.76 -11.80
CA HIS A 43 -4.37 -4.91 -12.51
C HIS A 43 -2.87 -4.74 -12.80
N PHE A 44 -2.49 -3.56 -13.30
CA PHE A 44 -1.09 -3.16 -13.50
C PHE A 44 -0.27 -3.29 -12.21
N TYR A 45 -0.80 -2.76 -11.11
CA TYR A 45 -0.17 -2.83 -9.79
C TYR A 45 0.05 -4.29 -9.33
N ARG A 46 -0.96 -5.15 -9.52
CA ARG A 46 -0.91 -6.56 -9.11
C ARG A 46 0.08 -7.38 -9.92
N ILE A 47 0.17 -7.14 -11.24
CA ILE A 47 1.16 -7.81 -12.10
C ILE A 47 2.57 -7.48 -11.62
N HIS A 48 2.86 -6.19 -11.41
CA HIS A 48 4.19 -5.74 -11.03
C HIS A 48 4.60 -6.20 -9.64
N ILE A 49 3.68 -6.26 -8.69
CA ILE A 49 3.92 -6.90 -7.39
C ILE A 49 4.23 -8.38 -7.54
N ASN A 50 3.44 -9.10 -8.33
CA ASN A 50 3.65 -10.53 -8.54
C ASN A 50 5.01 -10.83 -9.18
N ARG A 51 5.50 -9.96 -10.07
CA ARG A 51 6.86 -10.11 -10.64
C ARG A 51 7.95 -10.04 -9.58
N VAL A 52 7.83 -9.15 -8.59
CA VAL A 52 8.80 -9.13 -7.47
C VAL A 52 8.73 -10.42 -6.66
N PHE A 53 7.53 -10.86 -6.27
CA PHE A 53 7.37 -12.00 -5.36
C PHE A 53 7.59 -13.36 -6.02
N LYS A 54 7.27 -13.52 -7.30
CA LYS A 54 7.37 -14.81 -8.01
C LYS A 54 8.63 -14.91 -8.86
N GLU A 55 9.01 -13.83 -9.53
CA GLU A 55 10.08 -13.82 -10.52
C GLU A 55 11.37 -13.18 -9.99
N GLY A 56 11.32 -12.54 -8.81
CA GLY A 56 12.46 -11.82 -8.24
C GLY A 56 12.87 -10.60 -9.06
N ASP A 57 11.98 -10.07 -9.91
CA ASP A 57 12.25 -8.92 -10.75
C ASP A 57 12.32 -7.64 -9.90
N LEU A 58 13.54 -7.15 -9.66
CA LEU A 58 13.81 -5.90 -8.95
C LEU A 58 13.81 -4.68 -9.86
N GLY A 59 13.16 -4.76 -11.02
CA GLY A 59 12.92 -3.62 -11.90
C GLY A 59 12.25 -2.47 -11.15
N ARG A 60 12.53 -1.24 -11.58
CA ARG A 60 12.10 -0.02 -10.89
C ARG A 60 10.58 0.02 -10.59
N ILE A 61 9.75 -0.30 -11.57
CA ILE A 61 8.27 -0.27 -11.43
C ILE A 61 7.78 -1.38 -10.48
N PRO A 62 8.15 -2.67 -10.65
CA PRO A 62 7.91 -3.73 -9.68
C PRO A 62 8.30 -3.37 -8.24
N LEU A 63 9.49 -2.79 -8.06
CA LEU A 63 10.02 -2.40 -6.77
C LEU A 63 9.21 -1.27 -6.13
N GLU A 64 8.92 -0.20 -6.88
CA GLU A 64 8.09 0.92 -6.41
C GLU A 64 6.69 0.44 -5.99
N CYS A 65 6.07 -0.47 -6.76
CA CYS A 65 4.77 -1.04 -6.42
C CYS A 65 4.83 -1.88 -5.13
N SER A 66 5.91 -2.63 -4.93
CA SER A 66 6.11 -3.49 -3.75
C SER A 66 6.43 -2.69 -2.49
N ILE A 67 7.24 -1.64 -2.60
CA ILE A 67 7.50 -0.69 -1.50
C ILE A 67 6.19 0.00 -1.13
N HIS A 68 5.41 0.47 -2.11
CA HIS A 68 4.09 1.05 -1.85
C HIS A 68 3.16 0.05 -1.13
N TYR A 69 3.18 -1.22 -1.53
CA TYR A 69 2.37 -2.28 -0.91
C TYR A 69 2.76 -2.50 0.56
N ALA A 70 4.07 -2.60 0.83
CA ALA A 70 4.58 -2.75 2.18
C ALA A 70 4.24 -1.55 3.07
N LEU A 71 4.39 -0.33 2.55
CA LEU A 71 4.07 0.90 3.28
C LEU A 71 2.59 1.02 3.60
N MET A 72 1.70 0.58 2.70
CA MET A 72 0.24 0.58 2.96
C MET A 72 -0.11 -0.31 4.15
N HIS A 73 0.55 -1.45 4.30
CA HIS A 73 0.38 -2.34 5.45
C HIS A 73 1.04 -1.80 6.72
N LEU A 74 2.07 -0.96 6.59
CA LEU A 74 2.79 -0.36 7.72
C LEU A 74 2.11 0.90 8.27
N VAL A 75 1.40 1.67 7.43
CA VAL A 75 0.84 2.97 7.83
C VAL A 75 -0.29 2.80 8.85
N VAL A 76 -1.10 1.75 8.70
CA VAL A 76 -2.22 1.45 9.60
C VAL A 76 -1.73 1.21 11.04
N PRO A 77 -0.79 0.29 11.31
CA PRO A 77 -0.26 0.11 12.66
C PRO A 77 0.52 1.35 13.16
N LEU A 78 1.23 2.09 12.30
CA LEU A 78 1.99 3.28 12.71
C LEU A 78 1.11 4.44 13.17
N VAL A 79 0.10 4.81 12.37
CA VAL A 79 -0.89 5.83 12.73
C VAL A 79 -1.61 5.40 14.00
N PHE A 80 -1.91 4.11 14.10
CA PHE A 80 -2.53 3.54 15.29
C PHE A 80 -1.65 3.71 16.55
N PHE A 81 -0.38 3.25 16.56
CA PHE A 81 0.52 3.46 17.69
C PHE A 81 0.75 4.95 18.00
N GLY A 82 0.81 5.82 16.99
CA GLY A 82 1.05 7.25 17.16
C GLY A 82 -0.09 7.99 17.89
N PHE A 83 -1.34 7.69 17.55
CA PHE A 83 -2.51 8.34 18.15
C PHE A 83 -3.03 7.66 19.41
N PHE A 84 -2.91 6.33 19.50
CA PHE A 84 -3.71 5.54 20.44
C PHE A 84 -2.92 5.03 21.66
N LEU A 85 -1.59 5.16 21.74
CA LEU A 85 -0.80 4.70 22.90
C LEU A 85 -1.11 5.35 24.28
N ARG A 86 -2.18 6.16 24.41
CA ARG A 86 -2.54 6.87 25.64
C ARG A 86 -3.82 6.39 26.36
N SER A 87 -4.63 5.45 25.85
CA SER A 87 -5.87 5.03 26.56
C SER A 87 -6.41 3.64 26.15
N ASP A 88 -7.23 2.99 26.98
CA ASP A 88 -7.84 1.67 26.75
C ASP A 88 -8.81 1.57 25.55
N ILE A 89 -9.06 2.70 24.86
CA ILE A 89 -9.87 2.80 23.62
C ILE A 89 -9.18 2.11 22.41
N ASN A 90 -7.96 1.58 22.61
CA ASN A 90 -7.09 0.99 21.60
C ASN A 90 -7.63 -0.24 20.88
N PHE A 91 -8.50 -1.02 21.51
CA PHE A 91 -9.02 -2.23 20.89
C PHE A 91 -9.79 -1.96 19.58
N LEU A 92 -10.61 -0.90 19.56
CA LEU A 92 -11.44 -0.56 18.40
C LEU A 92 -10.60 -0.12 17.20
N GLY A 93 -9.51 0.62 17.41
CA GLY A 93 -8.64 1.02 16.31
C GLY A 93 -7.73 -0.11 15.80
N VAL A 94 -7.33 -1.07 16.65
CA VAL A 94 -6.67 -2.31 16.18
C VAL A 94 -7.62 -3.11 15.28
N VAL A 95 -8.86 -3.31 15.74
CA VAL A 95 -9.87 -4.03 14.95
C VAL A 95 -10.17 -3.28 13.66
N ALA A 96 -10.35 -1.95 13.69
CA ALA A 96 -10.56 -1.14 12.49
C ALA A 96 -9.35 -1.21 11.55
N GLY A 97 -8.13 -1.16 12.06
CA GLY A 97 -6.91 -1.28 11.26
C GLY A 97 -6.80 -2.63 10.57
N ILE A 98 -7.02 -3.72 11.30
CA ILE A 98 -7.05 -5.08 10.74
C ILE A 98 -8.16 -5.21 9.68
N VAL A 99 -9.36 -4.72 9.97
CA VAL A 99 -10.49 -4.74 9.02
C VAL A 99 -10.17 -3.93 7.77
N THR A 100 -9.55 -2.75 7.90
CA THR A 100 -9.21 -1.90 6.76
C THR A 100 -8.10 -2.53 5.92
N SER A 101 -7.08 -3.11 6.54
CA SER A 101 -6.03 -3.86 5.84
C SER A 101 -6.60 -5.10 5.13
N LEU A 102 -7.55 -5.82 5.74
CA LEU A 102 -8.25 -6.94 5.13
C LEU A 102 -9.16 -6.50 3.97
N GLN A 103 -9.83 -5.36 4.07
CA GLN A 103 -10.62 -4.75 2.99
C GLN A 103 -9.72 -4.37 1.82
N LEU A 104 -8.56 -3.77 2.10
CA LEU A 104 -7.54 -3.44 1.10
C LEU A 104 -7.03 -4.72 0.41
N LEU A 105 -6.76 -5.76 1.19
CA LEU A 105 -6.32 -7.06 0.68
C LEU A 105 -7.40 -7.72 -0.20
N LYS A 106 -8.68 -7.70 0.21
CA LYS A 106 -9.81 -8.19 -0.59
C LYS A 106 -10.00 -7.42 -1.89
N HIS A 107 -9.77 -6.10 -1.87
CA HIS A 107 -9.91 -5.27 -3.07
C HIS A 107 -8.77 -5.53 -4.07
N ILE A 108 -7.55 -5.75 -3.58
CA ILE A 108 -6.39 -6.08 -4.43
C ILE A 108 -6.44 -7.55 -4.88
N TYR A 109 -6.96 -8.44 -4.03
CA TYR A 109 -7.11 -9.87 -4.31
C TYR A 109 -8.54 -10.39 -4.14
N PRO A 110 -9.47 -10.05 -5.05
CA PRO A 110 -10.81 -10.62 -4.99
C PRO A 110 -10.76 -12.12 -5.26
N GLY A 111 -11.30 -12.92 -4.33
CA GLY A 111 -11.50 -14.37 -4.47
C GLY A 111 -10.36 -15.29 -4.04
N GLN A 112 -9.30 -14.76 -3.41
CA GLN A 112 -8.20 -15.59 -2.84
C GLN A 112 -8.27 -15.74 -1.30
N ILE A 113 -9.36 -15.27 -0.68
CA ILE A 113 -9.63 -15.37 0.77
C ILE A 113 -11.08 -15.82 0.95
#